data_AF-A0A1Y3G6X6-F1
#
_entry.id   AF-A0A1Y3G6X6-F1
#
_cell.length_a   1.000
_cell.length_b   1.000
_cell.length_c   1.000
_cell.angle_alpha   90.00
_cell.angle_beta   90.00
_cell.angle_gamma   90.00
#
_symmetry.space_group_name_H-M   'P 1'
#
loop_
_entity.id
_entity.type
_entity.pdbx_description
1 polymer ?
#
loop_
_entity_poly.entity_id
_entity_poly.type
_entity_poly.pdbx_seq_one_letter_code
_entity_poly.pdbx_strand_id
1 'polypeptide(L)'
;MFPGGSGDIGLGLDGSIRHGENFVVRTRELWNQRHYAILIPDTVNSLNLRGHRSSASYERIIEDLLTFAQQEKTGPVFLLGTSQGAIAAANGAAHAPPTALAGVVLSEAVSVMGGSKETVFSATPQDIHAPVLIVANHTDRCNVAPPQEASPIAASMTGSSDVQILRVTGGSTLSKKTCGSLSPHGYFGIEDDVITKISAWMETKLR
;
A
#
# COMPACT_ATOMS: atom_id res chain seq x y z
N MET A 1 2.14 -2.44 -6.29
CA MET A 1 2.13 -1.23 -5.44
C MET A 1 0.87 -0.42 -5.74
N PHE A 2 -0.01 -0.23 -4.75
CA PHE A 2 -1.33 0.39 -4.92
C PHE A 2 -1.34 1.85 -4.43
N PRO A 3 -1.61 2.83 -5.31
CA PRO A 3 -1.68 4.24 -4.95
C PRO A 3 -2.86 4.56 -4.03
N GLY A 4 -2.61 5.43 -3.05
CA GLY A 4 -3.66 6.06 -2.22
C GLY A 4 -4.56 7.04 -2.99
N GLY A 5 -5.44 7.75 -2.28
CA GLY A 5 -6.37 8.69 -2.92
C GLY A 5 -7.33 8.01 -3.89
N SER A 6 -7.64 8.65 -5.02
CA SER A 6 -8.55 8.09 -6.05
C SER A 6 -7.99 6.87 -6.76
N GLY A 7 -6.68 6.64 -6.73
CA GLY A 7 -6.01 5.58 -7.48
C GLY A 7 -5.66 5.95 -8.91
N ASP A 8 -6.29 6.99 -9.48
CA ASP A 8 -5.94 7.58 -10.78
C ASP A 8 -4.51 8.16 -10.68
N ILE A 9 -3.55 7.52 -11.33
CA ILE A 9 -2.21 8.04 -11.55
C ILE A 9 -2.14 8.86 -12.85
N GLY A 10 -3.12 8.68 -13.74
CA GLY A 10 -3.22 9.39 -15.01
C GLY A 10 -2.07 9.03 -15.94
N LEU A 11 -1.94 7.74 -16.23
CA LEU A 11 -0.95 7.15 -17.11
C LEU A 11 -1.29 7.49 -18.57
N GLY A 12 -0.44 8.27 -19.23
CA GLY A 12 -0.52 8.57 -20.65
C GLY A 12 -0.03 7.40 -21.51
N LEU A 13 -0.44 7.38 -22.78
CA LEU A 13 0.04 6.40 -23.77
C LEU A 13 1.55 6.50 -24.03
N ASP A 14 2.15 7.65 -23.71
CA ASP A 14 3.59 7.92 -23.78
C ASP A 14 4.34 7.52 -22.49
N GLY A 15 3.64 6.93 -21.52
CA GLY A 15 4.19 6.58 -20.21
C GLY A 15 4.28 7.75 -19.23
N SER A 16 3.79 8.95 -19.59
CA SER A 16 3.71 10.07 -18.65
C SER A 16 2.75 9.77 -17.49
N ILE A 17 3.06 10.29 -16.30
CA ILE A 17 2.24 10.09 -15.10
C ILE A 17 1.78 11.46 -14.60
N ARG A 18 0.49 11.74 -14.71
CA ARG A 18 -0.10 13.04 -14.31
C ARG A 18 -0.06 13.27 -12.80
N HIS A 19 -0.34 12.24 -12.01
CA HIS A 19 -0.44 12.34 -10.54
C HIS A 19 0.74 11.66 -9.84
N GLY A 20 1.95 12.06 -10.24
CA GLY A 20 3.21 11.46 -9.78
C GLY A 20 3.57 11.68 -8.30
N GLU A 21 2.88 12.58 -7.60
CA GLU A 21 3.17 12.93 -6.20
C GLU A 21 2.73 11.86 -5.19
N ASN A 22 2.01 10.81 -5.58
CA ASN A 22 1.65 9.74 -4.64
C ASN A 22 2.90 9.02 -4.13
N PHE A 23 2.97 8.62 -2.85
CA PHE A 23 4.16 8.00 -2.25
C PHE A 23 4.67 6.80 -3.07
N VAL A 24 3.80 5.84 -3.38
CA VAL A 24 4.23 4.63 -4.11
C VAL A 24 4.57 4.93 -5.58
N VAL A 25 4.05 6.01 -6.15
CA VAL A 25 4.30 6.40 -7.54
C VAL A 25 5.61 7.18 -7.67
N ARG A 26 5.80 8.18 -6.80
CA ARG A 26 7.00 9.03 -6.73
C ARG A 26 8.25 8.21 -6.43
N THR A 27 8.10 7.16 -5.62
CA THR A 27 9.23 6.37 -5.13
C THR A 27 9.61 5.18 -5.99
N ARG A 28 8.91 4.92 -7.12
CA ARG A 28 9.16 3.77 -8.00
C ARG A 28 10.64 3.60 -8.38
N GLU A 29 11.37 4.69 -8.60
CA GLU A 29 12.79 4.65 -8.96
C GLU A 29 13.68 4.21 -7.80
N LEU A 30 13.33 4.56 -6.55
CA LEU A 30 14.06 4.12 -5.35
C LEU A 30 13.92 2.60 -5.14
N TRP A 31 12.79 2.02 -5.54
CA TRP A 31 12.59 0.57 -5.53
C TRP A 31 13.38 -0.12 -6.64
N ASN A 32 13.36 0.43 -7.86
CA ASN A 32 14.14 -0.10 -8.98
C ASN A 32 15.65 -0.10 -8.71
N GLN A 33 16.16 0.95 -8.05
CA GLN A 33 17.56 1.03 -7.61
C GLN A 33 17.93 -0.05 -6.58
N ARG A 34 16.94 -0.63 -5.91
CA ARG A 34 17.08 -1.77 -4.98
C ARG A 34 16.74 -3.10 -5.64
N HIS A 35 16.68 -3.14 -6.97
CA HIS A 35 16.44 -4.33 -7.80
C HIS A 35 15.03 -4.95 -7.67
N TYR A 36 14.04 -4.19 -7.21
CA TYR A 36 12.64 -4.64 -7.26
C TYR A 36 12.01 -4.30 -8.61
N ALA A 37 11.28 -5.25 -9.19
CA ALA A 37 10.35 -4.97 -10.27
C ALA A 37 9.06 -4.35 -9.70
N ILE A 38 8.58 -3.27 -10.32
CA ILE A 38 7.43 -2.51 -9.81
C ILE A 38 6.26 -2.55 -10.77
N LEU A 39 5.11 -3.04 -10.27
CA LEU A 39 3.81 -2.94 -10.92
C LEU A 39 2.93 -1.94 -10.16
N ILE A 40 2.51 -0.87 -10.83
CA ILE A 40 1.58 0.14 -10.31
C ILE A 40 0.41 0.25 -11.30
N PRO A 41 -0.81 -0.18 -10.93
CA PRO A 41 -1.97 -0.03 -11.79
C PRO A 41 -2.47 1.42 -11.80
N ASP A 42 -2.92 1.89 -12.97
CA ASP A 42 -3.77 3.06 -13.10
C ASP A 42 -5.25 2.67 -13.08
N THR A 43 -6.14 3.64 -12.89
CA THR A 43 -7.58 3.38 -12.95
C THR A 43 -8.09 3.38 -14.39
N VAL A 44 -9.04 2.52 -14.66
CA VAL A 44 -9.71 2.48 -15.97
C VAL A 44 -10.56 3.74 -16.12
N ASN A 45 -10.34 4.49 -17.20
CA ASN A 45 -11.07 5.73 -17.53
C ASN A 45 -11.07 6.77 -16.40
N SER A 46 -9.96 6.87 -15.64
CA SER A 46 -9.84 7.75 -14.47
C SER A 46 -10.95 7.55 -13.42
N LEU A 47 -11.51 6.34 -13.30
CA LEU A 47 -12.50 6.01 -12.28
C LEU A 47 -11.91 6.24 -10.88
N ASN A 48 -12.71 6.83 -10.00
CA ASN A 48 -12.32 7.04 -8.61
C ASN A 48 -12.56 5.77 -7.79
N LEU A 49 -11.49 5.19 -7.23
CA LEU A 49 -11.57 3.95 -6.44
C LEU A 49 -11.99 4.14 -4.98
N ARG A 50 -12.27 5.37 -4.52
CA ARG A 50 -12.77 5.61 -3.15
C ARG A 50 -14.07 4.84 -2.92
N GLY A 51 -14.10 3.97 -1.92
CA GLY A 51 -15.27 3.16 -1.56
C GLY A 51 -15.43 1.88 -2.38
N HIS A 52 -14.42 1.54 -3.19
CA HIS A 52 -14.47 0.40 -4.10
C HIS A 52 -13.32 -0.59 -3.89
N ARG A 53 -12.32 -0.28 -3.08
CA ARG A 53 -11.09 -1.08 -2.99
C ARG A 53 -11.27 -2.36 -2.20
N SER A 54 -12.19 -2.41 -1.25
CA SER A 54 -12.57 -3.63 -0.54
C SER A 54 -13.64 -4.47 -1.25
N SER A 55 -14.02 -4.12 -2.49
CA SER A 55 -15.06 -4.84 -3.23
C SER A 55 -14.54 -6.10 -3.92
N ALA A 56 -15.42 -7.09 -4.09
CA ALA A 56 -15.13 -8.28 -4.89
C ALA A 56 -14.84 -7.98 -6.38
N SER A 57 -15.34 -6.84 -6.89
CA SER A 57 -14.97 -6.41 -8.25
C SER A 57 -13.53 -5.95 -8.36
N TYR A 58 -13.01 -5.29 -7.32
CA TYR A 58 -11.64 -4.81 -7.32
C TYR A 58 -10.66 -5.93 -6.92
N GLU A 59 -11.10 -6.88 -6.11
CA GLU A 59 -10.39 -8.14 -5.85
C GLU A 59 -10.00 -8.85 -7.15
N ARG A 60 -10.95 -9.07 -8.08
CA ARG A 60 -10.66 -9.69 -9.39
C ARG A 60 -9.60 -8.95 -10.20
N ILE A 61 -9.61 -7.61 -10.16
CA ILE A 61 -8.57 -6.81 -10.81
C ILE A 61 -7.21 -7.06 -10.15
N ILE A 62 -7.16 -7.20 -8.82
CA ILE A 62 -5.92 -7.51 -8.11
C ILE A 62 -5.44 -8.93 -8.43
N GLU A 63 -6.34 -9.90 -8.55
CA GLU A 63 -6.03 -11.27 -8.97
C GLU A 63 -5.39 -11.30 -10.37
N ASP A 64 -5.93 -10.55 -11.33
CA ASP A 64 -5.37 -10.40 -12.67
C ASP A 64 -3.96 -9.80 -12.62
N LEU A 65 -3.76 -8.75 -11.80
CA LEU A 65 -2.45 -8.11 -11.62
C LEU A 65 -1.44 -9.05 -10.95
N LEU A 66 -1.87 -9.86 -9.99
CA LEU A 66 -1.03 -10.86 -9.32
C LEU A 66 -0.63 -11.97 -10.28
N THR A 67 -1.58 -12.46 -11.08
CA THR A 67 -1.34 -13.44 -12.14
C THR A 67 -0.33 -12.91 -13.16
N PHE A 68 -0.50 -11.66 -13.62
CA PHE A 68 0.44 -11.00 -14.51
C PHE A 68 1.84 -10.93 -13.89
N ALA A 69 1.96 -10.45 -12.64
CA ALA A 69 3.26 -10.36 -11.96
C ALA A 69 3.97 -11.72 -11.80
N GLN A 70 3.22 -12.79 -11.54
CA GLN A 70 3.76 -14.14 -11.43
C GLN A 70 4.22 -14.70 -12.80
N GLN A 71 3.52 -14.36 -13.88
CA GLN A 71 3.88 -14.78 -15.25
C GLN A 71 5.20 -14.18 -15.74
N GLU A 72 5.54 -12.97 -15.27
CA GLU A 72 6.84 -12.34 -15.57
C GLU A 72 8.02 -13.08 -14.90
N LYS A 73 7.77 -14.00 -13.97
CA LYS A 73 8.77 -14.84 -13.28
C LYS A 73 9.93 -14.04 -12.67
N THR A 74 9.64 -12.84 -12.16
CA THR A 74 10.64 -11.92 -11.61
C THR A 74 11.05 -12.23 -10.17
N GLY A 75 10.35 -13.14 -9.48
CA GLY A 75 10.64 -13.54 -8.10
C GLY A 75 9.39 -13.58 -7.21
N PRO A 76 9.56 -13.69 -5.88
CA PRO A 76 8.45 -13.67 -4.94
C PRO A 76 7.69 -12.34 -4.98
N VAL A 77 6.35 -12.41 -4.91
CA VAL A 77 5.48 -11.23 -5.07
C VAL A 77 5.07 -10.67 -3.71
N PHE A 78 5.10 -9.33 -3.61
CA PHE A 78 4.60 -8.59 -2.45
C PHE A 78 3.48 -7.64 -2.90
N LEU A 79 2.45 -7.51 -2.06
CA LEU A 79 1.47 -6.44 -2.19
C LEU A 79 1.88 -5.27 -1.28
N LEU A 80 1.97 -4.07 -1.83
CA LEU A 80 2.23 -2.85 -1.05
C LEU A 80 1.16 -1.83 -1.39
N GLY A 81 0.52 -1.25 -0.37
CA GLY A 81 -0.46 -0.19 -0.55
C GLY A 81 -0.29 0.94 0.45
N THR A 82 -0.50 2.18 -0.01
CA THR A 82 -0.43 3.37 0.86
C THR A 82 -1.79 4.02 1.06
N SER A 83 -2.11 4.47 2.27
CA SER A 83 -3.37 5.18 2.55
C SER A 83 -4.56 4.31 2.15
N GLN A 84 -5.44 4.80 1.27
CA GLN A 84 -6.52 3.98 0.71
C GLN A 84 -6.03 2.80 -0.13
N GLY A 85 -4.85 2.90 -0.74
CA GLY A 85 -4.21 1.78 -1.44
C GLY A 85 -3.90 0.61 -0.51
N ALA A 86 -3.75 0.83 0.80
CA ALA A 86 -3.59 -0.25 1.78
C ALA A 86 -4.86 -1.12 1.87
N ILE A 87 -6.05 -0.56 1.61
CA ILE A 87 -7.31 -1.32 1.54
C ILE A 87 -7.28 -2.28 0.36
N ALA A 88 -6.75 -1.84 -0.78
CA ALA A 88 -6.54 -2.70 -1.95
C ALA A 88 -5.52 -3.80 -1.68
N ALA A 89 -4.38 -3.47 -1.05
CA ALA A 89 -3.36 -4.46 -0.69
C ALA A 89 -3.92 -5.52 0.28
N ALA A 90 -4.68 -5.09 1.30
CA ALA A 90 -5.35 -5.99 2.23
C ALA A 90 -6.38 -6.87 1.52
N ASN A 91 -7.23 -6.30 0.65
CA ASN A 91 -8.25 -7.04 -0.08
C ASN A 91 -7.63 -8.12 -0.98
N GLY A 92 -6.59 -7.76 -1.73
CA GLY A 92 -5.86 -8.72 -2.55
C GLY A 92 -5.20 -9.83 -1.73
N ALA A 93 -4.65 -9.49 -0.56
CA ALA A 93 -3.98 -10.46 0.29
C ALA A 93 -4.94 -11.43 1.00
N ALA A 94 -6.12 -10.95 1.39
CA ALA A 94 -7.15 -11.76 2.03
C ALA A 94 -7.74 -12.82 1.09
N HIS A 95 -7.69 -12.57 -0.23
CA HIS A 95 -8.24 -13.45 -1.26
C HIS A 95 -7.16 -14.14 -2.10
N ALA A 96 -5.88 -13.88 -1.84
CA ALA A 96 -4.79 -14.54 -2.55
C ALA A 96 -4.70 -16.02 -2.15
N PRO A 97 -4.37 -16.92 -3.10
CA PRO A 97 -4.10 -18.31 -2.77
C PRO A 97 -3.00 -18.43 -1.70
N PRO A 98 -3.06 -19.46 -0.83
CA PRO A 98 -1.98 -19.73 0.11
C PRO A 98 -0.64 -19.80 -0.62
N THR A 99 0.40 -19.15 -0.09
CA THR A 99 1.76 -19.05 -0.66
C THR A 99 1.93 -18.17 -1.91
N ALA A 100 0.86 -17.57 -2.46
CA ALA A 100 0.98 -16.69 -3.63
C ALA A 100 1.75 -15.39 -3.37
N LEU A 101 1.86 -14.99 -2.10
CA LEU A 101 2.51 -13.77 -1.64
C LEU A 101 3.62 -14.08 -0.64
N ALA A 102 4.79 -13.48 -0.83
CA ALA A 102 5.87 -13.50 0.16
C ALA A 102 5.63 -12.51 1.31
N GLY A 103 4.78 -11.50 1.09
CA GLY A 103 4.35 -10.61 2.15
C GLY A 103 3.47 -9.45 1.68
N VAL A 104 2.96 -8.70 2.65
CA VAL A 104 2.09 -7.55 2.44
C VAL A 104 2.62 -6.36 3.23
N VAL A 105 2.64 -5.18 2.62
CA VAL A 105 3.06 -3.93 3.26
C VAL A 105 1.91 -2.93 3.22
N LEU A 106 1.43 -2.51 4.39
CA LEU A 106 0.38 -1.51 4.53
C LEU A 106 0.98 -0.24 5.13
N SER A 107 1.08 0.82 4.34
CA SER A 107 1.72 2.08 4.77
C SER A 107 0.71 3.21 4.96
N GLU A 108 0.70 3.83 6.14
CA GLU A 108 -0.31 4.84 6.55
C GLU A 108 -1.75 4.41 6.22
N ALA A 109 -2.11 3.17 6.52
CA ALA A 109 -3.38 2.58 6.09
C ALA A 109 -4.59 3.37 6.62
N VAL A 110 -5.58 3.58 5.75
CA VAL A 110 -6.85 4.20 6.18
C VAL A 110 -7.61 3.23 7.08
N SER A 111 -7.76 3.62 8.35
CA SER A 111 -8.31 2.79 9.44
C SER A 111 -9.53 3.42 10.10
N VAL A 112 -9.69 4.74 10.00
CA VAL A 112 -10.86 5.46 10.53
C VAL A 112 -11.81 5.81 9.38
N MET A 113 -13.09 5.53 9.59
CA MET A 113 -14.14 5.70 8.58
C MET A 113 -14.23 7.16 8.10
N GLY A 114 -13.84 7.40 6.85
CA GLY A 114 -13.83 8.72 6.22
C GLY A 114 -14.93 8.90 5.17
N GLY A 115 -14.72 9.90 4.30
CA GLY A 115 -15.63 10.17 3.17
C GLY A 115 -15.73 9.04 2.14
N SER A 116 -14.72 8.16 2.09
CA SER A 116 -14.69 7.03 1.16
C SER A 116 -15.52 5.83 1.62
N LYS A 117 -16.03 5.84 2.86
CA LYS A 117 -16.91 4.80 3.41
C LYS A 117 -16.32 3.37 3.42
N GLU A 118 -15.00 3.25 3.39
CA GLU A 118 -14.26 2.00 3.57
C GLU A 118 -12.98 2.27 4.39
N THR A 119 -12.49 1.23 5.06
CA THR A 119 -11.20 1.21 5.76
C THR A 119 -10.48 -0.11 5.46
N VAL A 120 -9.25 -0.26 5.95
CA VAL A 120 -8.50 -1.52 5.85
C VAL A 120 -9.26 -2.68 6.51
N PHE A 121 -10.08 -2.41 7.53
CA PHE A 121 -10.94 -3.41 8.17
C PHE A 121 -12.10 -3.88 7.29
N SER A 122 -12.48 -3.10 6.26
CA SER A 122 -13.49 -3.51 5.28
C SER A 122 -12.98 -4.59 4.33
N ALA A 123 -11.67 -4.83 4.28
CA ALA A 123 -11.00 -5.77 3.38
C ALA A 123 -10.63 -7.10 4.06
N THR A 124 -11.43 -7.52 5.05
CA THR A 124 -11.31 -8.82 5.76
C THR A 124 -9.88 -9.17 6.19
N PRO A 125 -9.18 -8.28 6.93
CA PRO A 125 -7.77 -8.47 7.28
C PRO A 125 -7.48 -9.76 8.06
N GLN A 126 -8.49 -10.32 8.74
CA GLN A 126 -8.37 -11.59 9.45
C GLN A 126 -8.06 -12.79 8.52
N ASP A 127 -8.35 -12.68 7.22
CA ASP A 127 -8.14 -13.73 6.22
C ASP A 127 -6.79 -13.59 5.49
N ILE A 128 -5.95 -12.62 5.88
CA ILE A 128 -4.60 -12.47 5.34
C ILE A 128 -3.68 -13.49 6.01
N HIS A 129 -3.16 -14.44 5.22
CA HIS A 129 -2.25 -15.49 5.71
C HIS A 129 -0.76 -15.20 5.48
N ALA A 130 -0.43 -14.30 4.56
CA ALA A 130 0.96 -13.91 4.29
C ALA A 130 1.56 -13.09 5.46
N PRO A 131 2.89 -13.04 5.60
CA PRO A 131 3.54 -12.10 6.52
C PRO A 131 3.14 -10.66 6.22
N VAL A 132 2.89 -9.85 7.26
CA VAL A 132 2.43 -8.46 7.09
C VAL A 132 3.35 -7.48 7.81
N LEU A 133 3.69 -6.39 7.13
CA LEU A 133 4.31 -5.20 7.68
C LEU A 133 3.34 -4.03 7.65
N ILE A 134 3.04 -3.47 8.83
CA ILE A 134 2.29 -2.23 8.95
C ILE A 134 3.28 -1.11 9.21
N VAL A 135 3.29 -0.09 8.35
CA VAL A 135 4.17 1.08 8.48
C VAL A 135 3.34 2.27 8.92
N ALA A 136 3.74 2.87 10.04
CA ALA A 136 3.04 4.03 10.62
C ALA A 136 4.03 5.11 11.04
N ASN A 137 3.80 6.33 10.58
CA ASN A 137 4.62 7.49 10.87
C ASN A 137 4.06 8.24 12.06
N HIS A 138 4.80 8.32 13.17
CA HIS A 138 4.40 9.06 14.36
C HIS A 138 4.08 10.56 14.09
N THR A 139 4.65 11.13 13.04
CA THR A 139 4.41 12.52 12.62
C THR A 139 3.16 12.68 11.73
N ASP A 140 2.54 11.59 11.27
CA ASP A 140 1.32 11.68 10.47
C ASP A 140 0.17 12.30 11.29
N ARG A 141 -0.52 13.23 10.63
CA ARG A 141 -1.68 13.97 11.12
C ARG A 141 -2.92 13.75 10.26
N CYS A 142 -2.89 12.76 9.36
CA CYS A 142 -4.06 12.36 8.59
C CYS A 142 -5.14 11.82 9.54
N ASN A 143 -6.33 12.40 9.49
CA ASN A 143 -7.43 12.06 10.41
C ASN A 143 -8.04 10.67 10.15
N VAL A 144 -7.79 10.08 8.97
CA VAL A 144 -8.30 8.75 8.60
C VAL A 144 -7.25 7.64 8.70
N ALA A 145 -5.99 7.98 8.95
CA ALA A 145 -4.88 7.05 9.11
C ALA A 145 -4.01 7.42 10.33
N PRO A 146 -4.60 7.59 11.54
CA PRO A 146 -3.82 8.02 12.70
C PRO A 146 -2.80 6.93 13.10
N PRO A 147 -1.55 7.30 13.49
CA PRO A 147 -0.47 6.34 13.74
C PRO A 147 -0.77 5.31 14.84
N GLN A 148 -1.65 5.65 15.77
CA GLN A 148 -2.07 4.78 16.87
C GLN A 148 -2.85 3.56 16.36
N GLU A 149 -3.50 3.66 15.20
CA GLU A 149 -4.30 2.57 14.61
C GLU A 149 -3.44 1.44 14.05
N ALA A 150 -2.11 1.60 13.97
CA ALA A 150 -1.22 0.51 13.57
C ALA A 150 -1.40 -0.74 14.45
N SER A 151 -1.62 -0.56 15.76
CA SER A 151 -1.83 -1.69 16.69
C SER A 151 -3.19 -2.38 16.50
N PRO A 152 -4.33 -1.67 16.44
CA PRO A 152 -5.62 -2.25 16.04
C PRO A 152 -5.59 -2.96 14.68
N ILE A 153 -4.92 -2.40 13.67
CA ILE A 153 -4.77 -3.05 12.35
C ILE A 153 -4.03 -4.38 12.51
N ALA A 154 -2.89 -4.39 13.21
CA ALA A 154 -2.13 -5.61 13.46
C ALA A 154 -2.95 -6.68 14.18
N ALA A 155 -3.70 -6.28 15.21
CA ALA A 155 -4.55 -7.17 15.99
C ALA A 155 -5.68 -7.80 15.16
N SER A 156 -6.12 -7.13 14.08
CA SER A 156 -7.16 -7.66 13.19
C SER A 156 -6.67 -8.74 12.22
N MET A 157 -5.35 -8.90 12.05
CA MET A 157 -4.75 -9.82 11.08
C MET A 157 -4.50 -11.21 11.67
N THR A 158 -5.54 -11.81 12.25
CA THR A 158 -5.41 -13.07 13.00
C THR A 158 -5.04 -14.29 12.16
N GLY A 159 -5.22 -14.22 10.83
CA GLY A 159 -4.85 -15.28 9.90
C GLY A 159 -3.35 -15.35 9.59
N SER A 160 -2.58 -14.31 9.92
CA SER A 160 -1.14 -14.24 9.68
C SER A 160 -0.37 -14.61 10.94
N SER A 161 0.65 -15.46 10.77
CA SER A 161 1.54 -15.85 11.87
C SER A 161 2.68 -14.86 12.12
N ASP A 162 2.85 -13.85 11.25
CA ASP A 162 3.93 -12.86 11.34
C ASP A 162 3.41 -11.48 10.94
N VAL A 163 3.00 -10.70 11.95
CA VAL A 163 2.52 -9.34 11.79
C VAL A 163 3.45 -8.41 12.56
N GLN A 164 4.11 -7.49 11.84
CA GLN A 164 5.06 -6.54 12.41
C GLN A 164 4.61 -5.11 12.20
N ILE A 165 4.90 -4.25 13.16
CA ILE A 165 4.66 -2.81 13.05
C ILE A 165 5.99 -2.09 12.98
N LEU A 166 6.26 -1.47 11.83
CA LEU A 166 7.36 -0.53 11.65
C LEU A 166 6.89 0.88 11.97
N ARG A 167 7.41 1.45 13.06
CA ARG A 167 7.19 2.86 13.40
C ARG A 167 8.32 3.72 12.86
N VAL A 168 7.96 4.76 12.13
CA VAL A 168 8.89 5.79 11.64
C VAL A 168 8.47 7.15 12.18
N THR A 169 9.35 8.14 12.06
CA THR A 169 9.08 9.50 12.54
C THR A 169 9.70 10.48 11.56
N GLY A 170 8.95 11.51 11.20
CA GLY A 170 9.45 12.66 10.45
C GLY A 170 8.65 12.94 9.19
N GLY A 171 9.33 13.55 8.22
CA GLY A 171 8.72 14.07 7.00
C GLY A 171 8.41 15.56 7.09
N SER A 172 8.37 16.20 5.93
CA SER A 172 8.05 17.61 5.74
C SER A 172 6.64 17.77 5.21
N THR A 173 6.04 18.95 5.42
CA THR A 173 4.69 19.26 4.93
C THR A 173 4.76 20.33 3.85
N LEU A 174 4.44 19.95 2.62
CA LEU A 174 4.21 20.87 1.50
C LEU A 174 2.73 20.88 1.08
N SER A 175 2.03 19.75 1.25
CA SER A 175 0.58 19.66 1.00
C SER A 175 -0.22 20.51 1.98
N LYS A 176 -1.30 21.13 1.49
CA LYS A 176 -2.26 21.90 2.33
C LYS A 176 -3.01 21.02 3.33
N LYS A 177 -3.27 19.76 2.99
CA LYS A 177 -3.99 18.79 3.83
C LYS A 177 -2.98 17.84 4.47
N THR A 178 -3.25 17.44 5.71
CA THR A 178 -2.40 16.50 6.43
C THR A 178 -2.33 15.13 5.75
N CYS A 179 -3.43 14.67 5.15
CA CYS A 179 -3.47 13.45 4.31
C CYS A 179 -2.90 13.62 2.89
N GLY A 180 -2.26 14.75 2.56
CA GLY A 180 -1.68 14.97 1.23
C GLY A 180 -0.42 14.14 1.01
N SER A 181 -0.09 13.84 -0.25
CA SER A 181 1.04 12.96 -0.57
C SER A 181 2.41 13.59 -0.34
N LEU A 182 2.48 14.93 -0.31
CA LEU A 182 3.68 15.68 0.07
C LEU A 182 3.56 16.17 1.52
N SER A 183 3.34 15.24 2.43
CA SER A 183 3.27 15.45 3.88
C SER A 183 3.91 14.26 4.61
N PRO A 184 4.01 14.27 5.95
CA PRO A 184 4.35 13.09 6.75
C PRO A 184 3.51 11.84 6.42
N HIS A 185 2.25 11.99 5.99
CA HIS A 185 1.38 10.89 5.52
C HIS A 185 1.94 10.17 4.28
N GLY A 186 2.63 10.91 3.41
CA GLY A 186 3.30 10.36 2.23
C GLY A 186 4.81 10.24 2.40
N TYR A 187 5.31 10.26 3.64
CA TYR A 187 6.72 10.18 4.02
C TYR A 187 7.61 11.24 3.34
N PHE A 188 7.06 12.40 3.00
CA PHE A 188 7.75 13.37 2.16
C PHE A 188 9.05 13.89 2.79
N GLY A 189 10.18 13.72 2.11
CA GLY A 189 11.52 14.08 2.57
C GLY A 189 12.22 13.01 3.42
N ILE A 190 11.57 11.87 3.70
CA ILE A 190 12.17 10.72 4.40
C ILE A 190 11.94 9.39 3.64
N GLU A 191 11.57 9.46 2.36
CA GLU A 191 11.15 8.29 1.58
C GLU A 191 12.23 7.21 1.51
N ASP A 192 13.50 7.60 1.32
CA ASP A 192 14.61 6.65 1.20
C ASP A 192 14.85 5.84 2.48
N ASP A 193 14.75 6.49 3.66
CA ASP A 193 14.85 5.82 4.97
C ASP A 193 13.68 4.83 5.17
N VAL A 194 12.45 5.25 4.84
CA VAL A 194 11.26 4.40 4.96
C VAL A 194 11.36 3.18 4.04
N ILE A 195 11.74 3.39 2.77
CA ILE A 195 11.89 2.31 1.79
C ILE A 195 13.00 1.36 2.20
N THR A 196 14.14 1.88 2.68
CA THR A 196 15.24 1.04 3.18
C THR A 196 14.78 0.09 4.28
N LYS A 197 13.97 0.58 5.23
CA LYS A 197 13.43 -0.24 6.33
C LYS A 197 12.41 -1.27 5.82
N ILE A 198 11.54 -0.89 4.88
CA ILE A 198 10.58 -1.83 4.27
C ILE A 198 11.32 -2.92 3.49
N SER A 199 12.28 -2.54 2.63
CA SER A 199 13.11 -3.49 1.89
C SER A 199 13.84 -4.44 2.81
N ALA A 200 14.46 -3.95 3.89
CA ALA A 200 15.12 -4.81 4.87
C ALA A 200 14.18 -5.86 5.47
N TRP A 201 12.91 -5.51 5.73
CA TRP A 201 11.91 -6.49 6.16
C TRP A 201 11.53 -7.46 5.03
N MET A 202 11.32 -6.98 3.80
CA MET A 202 11.00 -7.82 2.63
C MET A 202 12.08 -8.87 2.38
N GLU A 203 13.36 -8.51 2.50
CA GLU A 203 14.49 -9.43 2.36
C GLU A 203 14.47 -10.57 3.39
N THR A 204 13.87 -10.38 4.56
CA THR A 204 13.69 -11.47 5.54
C THR A 204 12.65 -12.51 5.11
N LYS A 205 11.81 -12.20 4.11
CA LYS A 205 10.73 -13.06 3.60
C LYS A 205 11.09 -13.76 2.29
N LEU A 206 12.22 -13.40 1.69
CA LEU A 206 12.74 -14.03 0.46
C LEU A 206 13.52 -15.33 0.73
N ARG A 207 13.69 -15.70 1.99
CA ARG A 207 14.49 -16.86 2.43
C ARG A 207 13.65 -18.11 2.58
#